data_AF-A0A7C1C4M8-F1
#
_entry.id   AF-A0A7C1C4M8-F1
#
_cell.length_a   1.000
_cell.length_b   1.000
_cell.length_c   1.000
_cell.angle_alpha   90.00
_cell.angle_beta   90.00
_cell.angle_gamma   90.00
#
_symmetry.space_group_name_H-M   'P 1'
#
loop_
_entity.id
_entity.type
_entity.pdbx_description
1 polymer ?
#
loop_
_entity_poly.entity_id
_entity_poly.type
_entity_poly.pdbx_seq_one_letter_code
_entity_poly.pdbx_strand_id
1 'polypeptide(L)'
;MSTMNAAIIIPVYNHEQRIAGVIRQTLALGLPVFVVDDGSTDRTAEIIKAIEGITVLHHCVNQGKGAAILTGFAAAVKKKCDLAITIDGDGQHTPEDAETLLSAIADGKRCLVVGRRQGMEGGNVPWTSRFGRKFSNFWVRVSGGPAIEDSQS
;
A
#
# COMPACT_ATOMS: atom_id res chain seq x y z
N MET A 1 2.19 -22.77 15.73
CA MET A 1 1.47 -21.68 15.06
C MET A 1 1.76 -21.79 13.58
N SER A 2 0.74 -21.89 12.73
CA SER A 2 0.94 -21.80 11.28
C SER A 2 1.46 -20.40 10.98
N THR A 3 2.63 -20.29 10.36
CA THR A 3 3.19 -19.00 9.93
C THR A 3 2.24 -18.41 8.88
N MET A 4 1.50 -17.35 9.23
CA MET A 4 0.64 -16.65 8.27
C MET A 4 1.53 -16.06 7.16
N ASN A 5 1.24 -16.41 5.91
CA ASN A 5 2.03 -15.96 4.78
C ASN A 5 1.53 -14.60 4.29
N ALA A 6 2.34 -13.56 4.43
CA ALA A 6 2.00 -12.21 4.00
C ALA A 6 2.52 -11.89 2.60
N ALA A 7 1.84 -11.01 1.87
CA ALA A 7 2.30 -10.45 0.62
C ALA A 7 2.32 -8.92 0.65
N ILE A 8 3.23 -8.31 -0.11
CA ILE A 8 3.21 -6.88 -0.37
C ILE A 8 2.63 -6.62 -1.76
N ILE A 9 1.74 -5.64 -1.86
CA ILE A 9 1.12 -5.19 -3.11
C ILE A 9 1.49 -3.74 -3.34
N ILE A 10 2.09 -3.45 -4.49
CA ILE A 10 2.54 -2.12 -4.88
C ILE A 10 1.79 -1.69 -6.14
N PRO A 11 0.68 -0.95 -6.03
CA PRO A 11 0.07 -0.32 -7.20
C PRO A 11 0.96 0.82 -7.71
N VAL A 12 1.13 0.92 -9.03
CA VAL A 12 1.95 1.96 -9.65
C VAL A 12 1.32 2.48 -10.93
N TYR A 13 1.35 3.79 -11.12
CA TYR A 13 1.02 4.47 -12.37
C TYR A 13 1.95 5.67 -12.56
N ASN A 14 2.79 5.65 -13.58
CA ASN A 14 3.72 6.73 -13.93
C ASN A 14 4.64 7.20 -12.78
N HIS A 15 5.43 6.29 -12.22
CA HIS A 15 6.39 6.57 -11.13
C HIS A 15 7.82 6.09 -11.46
N GLU A 16 8.29 6.30 -12.68
CA GLU A 16 9.60 5.82 -13.16
C GLU A 16 10.79 6.25 -12.27
N GLN A 17 10.71 7.41 -11.61
CA GLN A 17 11.82 7.94 -10.81
C GLN A 17 11.96 7.29 -9.43
N ARG A 18 10.91 6.66 -8.88
CA ARG A 18 10.87 6.21 -7.48
C ARG A 18 10.61 4.72 -7.32
N ILE A 19 9.86 4.12 -8.25
CA ILE A 19 9.36 2.75 -8.11
C ILE A 19 10.48 1.71 -7.88
N ALA A 20 11.63 1.88 -8.53
CA ALA A 20 12.76 0.96 -8.35
C ALA A 20 13.30 0.96 -6.91
N GLY A 21 13.35 2.12 -6.26
CA GLY A 21 13.79 2.24 -4.87
C GLY A 21 12.80 1.57 -3.92
N VAL A 22 11.51 1.85 -4.10
CA VAL A 22 10.43 1.26 -3.31
C VAL A 22 10.44 -0.27 -3.41
N ILE A 23 10.56 -0.82 -4.62
CA ILE A 23 10.59 -2.27 -4.83
C ILE A 23 11.81 -2.90 -4.14
N ARG A 24 13.00 -2.30 -4.28
CA ARG A 24 14.23 -2.85 -3.67
C ARG A 24 14.17 -2.86 -2.15
N GLN A 25 13.66 -1.79 -1.54
CA GLN A 25 13.44 -1.75 -0.09
C GLN A 25 12.39 -2.78 0.34
N THR A 26 11.31 -2.93 -0.42
CA THR A 26 10.26 -3.92 -0.13
C THR A 26 10.79 -5.36 -0.22
N LEU A 27 11.63 -5.67 -1.21
CA LEU A 27 12.25 -6.99 -1.36
C LEU A 27 13.13 -7.38 -0.17
N ALA A 28 13.71 -6.41 0.56
CA ALA A 28 14.52 -6.66 1.74
C ALA A 28 13.72 -7.29 2.90
N LEU A 29 12.39 -7.17 2.88
CA LEU A 29 11.50 -7.78 3.87
C LEU A 29 11.38 -9.31 3.71
N GLY A 30 11.86 -9.88 2.59
CA GLY A 30 11.79 -11.32 2.34
C GLY A 30 10.36 -11.84 2.08
N LEU A 31 9.40 -10.95 1.83
CA LEU A 31 8.01 -11.29 1.53
C LEU A 31 7.75 -11.33 0.01
N PRO A 32 6.80 -12.14 -0.47
CA PRO A 32 6.30 -12.05 -1.84
C PRO A 32 5.84 -10.63 -2.20
N VAL A 33 6.37 -10.08 -3.30
CA VAL A 33 6.03 -8.74 -3.79
C VAL A 33 5.27 -8.83 -5.11
N PHE A 34 4.09 -8.22 -5.15
CA PHE A 34 3.27 -8.05 -6.35
C PHE A 34 3.26 -6.58 -6.73
N VAL A 35 3.77 -6.26 -7.91
CA VAL A 35 3.72 -4.90 -8.47
C VAL A 35 2.63 -4.86 -9.53
N VAL A 36 1.68 -3.95 -9.38
CA VAL A 36 0.55 -3.81 -10.31
C VAL A 36 0.72 -2.50 -11.07
N ASP A 37 1.20 -2.62 -12.31
CA ASP A 37 1.28 -1.50 -13.24
C ASP A 37 -0.08 -1.22 -13.85
N ASP A 38 -0.69 -0.10 -13.44
CA ASP A 38 -2.03 0.32 -13.84
C ASP A 38 -1.99 1.08 -15.18
N GLY A 39 -1.31 0.50 -16.17
CA GLY A 39 -1.21 1.06 -17.52
C GLY A 39 -0.32 2.28 -17.63
N SER A 40 0.86 2.27 -16.99
CA SER A 40 1.83 3.37 -17.10
C SER A 40 2.23 3.64 -18.55
N THR A 41 2.41 4.92 -18.86
CA THR A 41 2.80 5.44 -20.19
C THR A 41 4.24 5.95 -20.23
N ASP A 42 4.91 5.98 -19.08
CA ASP A 42 6.32 6.34 -18.93
C ASP A 42 7.21 5.07 -18.89
N ARG A 43 8.45 5.19 -18.40
CA ARG A 43 9.37 4.04 -18.30
C ARG A 43 9.09 3.10 -17.13
N THR A 44 8.05 3.34 -16.33
CA THR A 44 7.71 2.49 -15.16
C THR A 44 7.63 1.02 -15.53
N ALA A 45 6.92 0.68 -16.61
CA ALA A 45 6.74 -0.70 -17.05
C ALA A 45 8.07 -1.39 -17.45
N GLU A 46 8.99 -0.64 -18.07
CA GLU A 46 10.35 -1.11 -18.40
C GLU A 46 11.15 -1.39 -17.12
N ILE A 47 11.13 -0.43 -16.19
CA ILE A 47 11.89 -0.48 -14.93
C ILE A 47 11.45 -1.66 -14.08
N ILE A 48 10.16 -1.86 -13.87
CA ILE A 48 9.67 -2.96 -13.02
C ILE A 48 9.92 -4.32 -13.66
N LYS A 49 9.86 -4.44 -14.99
CA LYS A 49 10.17 -5.70 -15.69
C LYS A 49 11.64 -6.10 -15.57
N ALA A 50 12.53 -5.14 -15.37
CA ALA A 50 13.96 -5.39 -15.19
C ALA A 50 14.34 -5.83 -13.76
N ILE A 51 13.39 -5.80 -12.80
CA ILE A 51 13.64 -6.17 -11.41
C ILE A 51 13.24 -7.64 -11.18
N GLU A 52 14.16 -8.43 -10.68
CA GLU A 52 13.91 -9.83 -10.31
C GLU A 52 13.30 -9.95 -8.90
N GLY A 53 12.73 -11.11 -8.59
CA GLY A 53 12.15 -11.40 -7.27
C GLY A 53 10.75 -10.84 -7.03
N ILE A 54 10.15 -10.17 -8.02
CA ILE A 54 8.78 -9.66 -7.96
C ILE A 54 7.85 -10.37 -8.94
N THR A 55 6.55 -10.31 -8.67
CA THR A 55 5.50 -10.64 -9.64
C THR A 55 4.91 -9.36 -10.22
N VAL A 56 5.03 -9.16 -11.53
CA VAL A 56 4.45 -7.99 -12.22
C VAL A 56 3.09 -8.36 -12.80
N LEU A 57 2.07 -7.56 -12.48
CA LEU A 57 0.73 -7.57 -13.05
C LEU A 57 0.53 -6.28 -13.83
N HIS A 58 -0.20 -6.33 -14.93
CA HIS A 58 -0.36 -5.18 -15.82
C HIS A 58 -1.81 -5.00 -16.24
N HIS A 59 -2.29 -3.76 -16.16
CA HIS A 59 -3.54 -3.33 -16.77
C HIS A 59 -3.25 -2.64 -18.10
N CYS A 60 -4.04 -2.94 -19.13
CA CYS A 60 -3.85 -2.34 -20.46
C CYS A 60 -4.08 -0.82 -20.49
N VAL A 61 -4.93 -0.32 -19.59
CA VAL A 61 -5.24 1.10 -19.39
C VAL A 61 -5.36 1.37 -17.90
N ASN A 62 -5.20 2.63 -17.49
CA ASN A 62 -5.40 3.03 -16.11
C ASN A 62 -6.85 2.80 -15.67
N GLN A 63 -7.03 1.94 -14.65
CA GLN A 63 -8.31 1.61 -14.03
C GLN A 63 -8.46 2.21 -12.63
N GLY A 64 -7.43 2.89 -12.14
CA GLY A 64 -7.36 3.50 -10.83
C GLY A 64 -6.72 2.59 -9.78
N LYS A 65 -6.13 3.24 -8.76
CA LYS A 65 -5.44 2.60 -7.63
C LYS A 65 -6.25 1.47 -6.97
N GLY A 66 -7.56 1.67 -6.78
CA GLY A 66 -8.43 0.65 -6.18
C GLY A 66 -8.50 -0.63 -7.01
N ALA A 67 -8.62 -0.52 -8.33
CA ALA A 67 -8.61 -1.67 -9.23
C ALA A 67 -7.25 -2.39 -9.19
N ALA A 68 -6.15 -1.63 -9.17
CA ALA A 68 -4.81 -2.19 -9.06
C ALA A 68 -4.60 -2.98 -7.75
N ILE A 69 -5.08 -2.45 -6.62
CA ILE A 69 -5.04 -3.14 -5.32
C ILE A 69 -5.85 -4.45 -5.38
N LEU A 70 -7.06 -4.43 -5.94
CA LEU A 70 -7.90 -5.62 -6.07
C LEU A 70 -7.23 -6.70 -6.94
N THR A 71 -6.59 -6.31 -8.04
CA THR A 71 -5.79 -7.20 -8.89
C THR A 71 -4.64 -7.83 -8.10
N GLY A 72 -3.94 -7.04 -7.28
CA GLY A 72 -2.89 -7.53 -6.38
C GLY A 72 -3.41 -8.54 -5.37
N PHE A 73 -4.56 -8.26 -4.72
CA PHE A 73 -5.18 -9.20 -3.78
C PHE A 73 -5.55 -10.52 -4.45
N ALA A 74 -6.13 -10.47 -5.65
CA ALA A 74 -6.47 -11.67 -6.40
C ALA A 74 -5.24 -12.54 -6.70
N ALA A 75 -4.10 -11.92 -6.99
CA ALA A 75 -2.84 -12.64 -7.20
C ALA A 75 -2.25 -13.22 -5.90
N ALA A 76 -2.29 -12.46 -4.80
CA ALA A 76 -1.86 -12.93 -3.49
C ALA A 76 -2.67 -14.15 -3.02
N VAL A 77 -4.01 -14.12 -3.21
CA VAL A 77 -4.89 -15.26 -2.92
C VAL A 77 -4.51 -16.49 -3.75
N LYS A 78 -4.20 -16.33 -5.03
CA LYS A 78 -3.73 -17.45 -5.88
C LYS A 78 -2.40 -18.05 -5.39
N LYS A 79 -1.58 -17.26 -4.71
CA LYS A 79 -0.32 -17.71 -4.07
C LYS A 79 -0.50 -18.21 -2.63
N LYS A 80 -1.75 -18.33 -2.15
CA LYS A 80 -2.09 -18.80 -0.80
C LYS A 80 -1.48 -17.92 0.29
N CYS A 81 -1.43 -16.61 0.06
CA CYS A 81 -1.12 -15.63 1.11
C CYS A 81 -2.38 -15.41 1.96
N ASP A 82 -2.20 -15.41 3.28
CA ASP A 82 -3.26 -15.17 4.27
C ASP A 82 -3.48 -13.68 4.52
N LEU A 83 -2.40 -12.90 4.35
CA LEU A 83 -2.34 -11.47 4.62
C LEU A 83 -1.79 -10.72 3.41
N ALA A 84 -2.21 -9.47 3.24
CA ALA A 84 -1.69 -8.60 2.22
C ALA A 84 -1.56 -7.17 2.76
N ILE A 85 -0.46 -6.52 2.40
CA ILE A 85 -0.15 -5.14 2.78
C ILE A 85 -0.01 -4.34 1.49
N THR A 86 -0.61 -3.16 1.45
CA THR A 86 -0.49 -2.25 0.32
C THR A 86 0.54 -1.17 0.63
N ILE A 87 1.50 -0.96 -0.26
CA ILE A 87 2.50 0.10 -0.18
C ILE A 87 2.45 0.91 -1.48
N ASP A 88 2.42 2.24 -1.41
CA ASP A 88 2.37 3.07 -2.61
C ASP A 88 3.73 3.14 -3.32
N GLY A 89 3.71 3.12 -4.66
CA GLY A 89 4.91 3.22 -5.49
C GLY A 89 5.58 4.61 -5.53
N ASP A 90 5.07 5.59 -4.78
CA ASP A 90 5.52 6.98 -4.80
C ASP A 90 6.67 7.29 -3.81
N GLY A 91 7.06 6.30 -3.00
CA GLY A 91 8.16 6.39 -2.03
C GLY A 91 7.86 7.22 -0.79
N GLN A 92 6.58 7.51 -0.49
CA GLN A 92 6.20 8.21 0.75
C GLN A 92 6.13 7.28 1.97
N HIS A 93 6.04 5.97 1.75
CA HIS A 93 5.97 4.97 2.81
C HIS A 93 7.34 4.31 3.00
N THR A 94 7.67 4.04 4.25
CA THR A 94 8.86 3.27 4.65
C THR A 94 8.47 1.79 4.65
N PRO A 95 9.00 0.93 3.75
CA PRO A 95 8.55 -0.46 3.67
C PRO A 95 8.73 -1.25 4.96
N GLU A 96 9.68 -0.87 5.81
CA GLU A 96 9.91 -1.45 7.14
C GLU A 96 8.70 -1.28 8.08
N ASP A 97 7.84 -0.28 7.86
CA ASP A 97 6.59 -0.12 8.63
C ASP A 97 5.62 -1.28 8.40
N ALA A 98 5.78 -2.05 7.32
CA ALA A 98 5.01 -3.26 7.06
C ALA A 98 5.15 -4.30 8.18
N GLU A 99 6.33 -4.44 8.79
CA GLU A 99 6.54 -5.36 9.91
C GLU A 99 5.74 -4.95 11.15
N THR A 100 5.67 -3.63 11.40
CA THR A 100 4.85 -3.06 12.48
C THR A 100 3.37 -3.35 12.26
N LEU A 101 2.88 -3.19 11.02
CA LEU A 101 1.48 -3.48 10.68
C LEU A 101 1.15 -4.96 10.84
N LEU A 102 2.04 -5.86 10.40
CA LEU A 102 1.87 -7.31 10.58
C LEU A 102 1.84 -7.71 12.05
N SER A 103 2.73 -7.12 12.86
CA SER A 103 2.81 -7.41 14.30
C SER A 103 1.57 -6.96 15.07
N ALA A 104 0.79 -6.01 14.54
CA ALA A 104 -0.47 -5.57 15.15
C ALA A 104 -1.63 -6.57 14.95
N ILE A 105 -1.47 -7.57 14.08
CA ILE A 105 -2.50 -8.57 13.80
C ILE A 105 -2.47 -9.63 14.89
N ALA A 106 -3.49 -9.67 15.74
CA ALA A 106 -3.64 -10.74 16.73
C ALA A 106 -3.98 -12.07 16.05
N ASP A 107 -3.40 -13.16 16.57
CA ASP A 107 -3.61 -14.51 16.06
C ASP A 107 -5.09 -14.84 15.82
N GLY A 108 -5.38 -15.40 14.65
CA GLY A 108 -6.71 -15.86 14.27
C GLY A 108 -7.74 -14.76 13.99
N LYS A 109 -7.35 -13.47 14.05
CA LYS A 109 -8.26 -12.37 13.69
C LYS A 109 -8.14 -12.00 12.21
N ARG A 110 -9.30 -11.80 11.59
CA ARG A 110 -9.43 -11.10 10.30
C ARG A 110 -9.69 -9.64 10.60
N CYS A 111 -8.70 -8.78 10.35
CA CYS A 111 -8.81 -7.35 10.60
C CYS A 111 -8.28 -6.53 9.41
N LEU A 112 -8.72 -5.29 9.34
CA LEU A 112 -8.08 -4.25 8.55
C LEU A 112 -7.18 -3.46 9.50
N VAL A 113 -5.88 -3.43 9.21
CA VAL A 113 -4.91 -2.61 9.93
C VAL A 113 -4.60 -1.41 9.04
N VAL A 114 -4.75 -0.21 9.59
CA VAL A 114 -4.44 1.05 8.90
C VAL A 114 -3.32 1.71 9.67
N GLY A 115 -2.19 1.94 8.99
CA GLY A 115 -1.09 2.71 9.57
C GLY A 115 -1.52 4.15 9.85
N ARG A 116 -0.86 4.81 10.80
CA ARG A 116 -1.08 6.24 11.06
C ARG A 116 0.22 6.98 10.90
N ARG A 117 0.22 8.02 10.08
CA ARG A 117 1.35 8.95 9.97
C ARG A 117 1.53 9.73 11.27
N GLN A 118 2.73 9.65 11.86
CA GLN A 118 3.13 10.47 13.00
C GLN A 118 3.76 11.79 12.52
N GLY A 119 3.70 12.86 13.32
CA GLY A 119 4.36 14.14 12.99
C GLY A 119 3.61 15.08 12.03
N MET A 120 2.44 14.70 11.53
CA MET A 120 1.60 15.52 10.63
C MET A 120 0.82 16.66 11.33
N GLU A 121 1.36 17.19 12.44
CA GLU A 121 0.74 18.24 13.27
C GLU A 121 1.53 19.56 13.28
N GLY A 122 2.70 19.61 12.63
CA GLY A 122 3.54 20.81 12.54
C GLY A 122 3.05 21.88 11.54
N GLY A 123 3.53 23.11 11.70
CA GLY A 123 3.16 24.27 10.87
C GLY A 123 3.50 24.18 9.38
N ASN A 124 4.29 23.17 8.98
CA ASN A 124 4.69 22.91 7.58
C ASN A 124 3.69 22.04 6.80
N VAL A 125 2.63 21.53 7.42
CA VAL A 125 1.59 20.76 6.72
C VAL A 125 0.61 21.73 6.06
N PRO A 126 0.35 21.64 4.74
CA PRO A 126 -0.62 22.50 4.05
C PRO A 126 -1.95 22.51 4.78
N TRP A 127 -2.49 23.71 5.04
CA TRP A 127 -3.73 23.87 5.79
C TRP A 127 -4.91 23.11 5.15
N THR A 128 -4.90 22.98 3.82
CA THR A 128 -5.86 22.19 3.03
C THR A 128 -5.84 20.71 3.38
N SER A 129 -4.66 20.12 3.59
CA SER A 129 -4.51 18.72 4.00
C SER A 129 -5.01 18.50 5.44
N ARG A 130 -4.82 19.48 6.33
CA ARG A 130 -5.35 19.45 7.72
C ARG A 130 -6.87 19.55 7.75
N PHE A 131 -7.46 20.40 6.90
CA PHE A 131 -8.90 20.52 6.77
C PHE A 131 -9.54 19.26 6.18
N GLY A 132 -8.96 18.72 5.09
CA GLY A 132 -9.42 17.48 4.46
C GLY A 132 -9.48 16.31 5.43
N ARG A 133 -8.42 16.11 6.24
CA ARG A 133 -8.39 15.08 7.29
C ARG A 133 -9.47 15.30 8.34
N LYS A 134 -9.63 16.52 8.86
CA LYS A 134 -10.66 16.82 9.87
C LYS A 134 -12.08 16.60 9.33
N PHE A 135 -12.34 17.02 8.09
CA PHE A 135 -13.64 16.82 7.43
C PHE A 135 -13.94 15.33 7.22
N SER A 136 -12.95 14.57 6.72
CA SER A 136 -13.09 13.13 6.49
C SER A 136 -13.29 12.36 7.81
N ASN A 137 -12.52 12.68 8.86
CA ASN A 137 -12.69 12.08 10.20
C ASN A 137 -14.08 12.41 10.81
N PHE A 138 -14.59 13.63 10.59
CA PHE A 138 -15.92 14.02 11.02
C PHE A 138 -17.01 13.15 10.37
N TRP A 139 -16.93 12.93 9.05
CA TRP A 139 -17.93 12.13 8.35
C TRP A 139 -17.87 10.64 8.67
N VAL A 140 -16.68 10.07 8.89
CA VAL A 140 -16.58 8.68 9.39
C VAL A 140 -17.31 8.54 10.72
N ARG A 141 -17.12 9.49 11.64
CA ARG A 141 -17.80 9.49 12.94
C ARG A 141 -19.32 9.66 12.82
N VAL A 142 -19.77 10.59 11.97
CA VAL A 142 -21.22 10.83 11.76
C VAL A 142 -21.90 9.64 11.09
N SER A 143 -21.18 8.88 10.26
CA SER A 143 -21.70 7.70 9.56
C SER A 143 -21.72 6.42 10.41
N GLY A 144 -21.47 6.53 11.72
CA GLY A 144 -21.48 5.40 12.66
C GLY A 144 -20.12 4.71 12.85
N GLY A 145 -19.04 5.28 12.31
CA GLY A 145 -17.68 4.82 12.55
C GLY A 145 -17.11 5.29 13.90
N PRO A 146 -16.03 4.64 14.38
CA PRO A 146 -15.35 5.08 15.60
C PRO A 146 -14.68 6.47 15.41
N ALA A 147 -14.36 7.14 16.51
CA ALA A 147 -13.51 8.32 16.45
C ALA A 147 -12.10 7.90 16.01
N ILE A 148 -11.66 8.39 14.85
CA ILE A 148 -10.36 8.07 14.26
C ILE A 148 -9.55 9.35 13.99
N GLU A 149 -8.22 9.22 14.08
CA GLU A 149 -7.30 10.35 14.00
C GLU A 149 -6.72 10.55 12.59
N ASP A 150 -6.77 9.52 11.74
CA ASP A 150 -6.44 9.62 10.33
C ASP A 150 -7.29 8.65 9.49
N SER A 151 -8.25 9.20 8.74
CA SER A 151 -9.06 8.44 7.76
C SER A 151 -8.43 8.40 6.36
N GLN A 152 -7.31 9.12 6.16
CA GLN A 152 -6.65 9.29 4.86
C GLN A 152 -5.21 8.79 4.89
N SER A 153 -4.95 7.76 5.69
CA SER A 153 -3.68 7.03 5.70
C SER A 153 -3.59 6.04 4.54
#